data_AF-A0A3M1Q083-F1
#
_entry.id   AF-A0A3M1Q083-F1
#
_cell.length_a   1.000
_cell.length_b   1.000
_cell.length_c   1.000
_cell.angle_alpha   90.00
_cell.angle_beta   90.00
_cell.angle_gamma   90.00
#
_symmetry.space_group_name_H-M   'P 1'
#
loop_
_entity.id
_entity.type
_entity.pdbx_description
1 polymer ?
#
loop_
_entity_poly.entity_id
_entity_poly.type
_entity_poly.pdbx_seq_one_letter_code
_entity_poly.pdbx_strand_id
1 'polypeptide(L)' 'MAPRSAVVSPPIFALLARYRRSFEAMRAWLDEADLPLDERAGIADAWQAEMVAWFRENGVCLACHRPLDRCSCE' A
#
# COMPACT_ATOMS: atom_id res chain seq x y z
N MET A 1 13.87 24.77 -15.11
CA MET A 1 13.59 24.08 -13.83
C MET A 1 12.07 24.00 -13.71
N ALA A 2 11.47 22.87 -14.08
CA ALA A 2 10.02 22.74 -14.10
C ALA A 2 9.46 22.72 -12.66
N PRO A 3 8.34 23.40 -12.37
CA PRO A 3 7.73 23.33 -11.05
C PRO A 3 7.28 21.88 -10.82
N ARG A 4 7.81 21.26 -9.77
CA ARG A 4 7.28 20.01 -9.24
C ARG A 4 5.80 20.28 -8.91
N SER A 5 4.88 19.71 -9.70
CA SER A 5 3.46 19.67 -9.33
C SER A 5 3.38 19.27 -7.87
N ALA A 6 2.87 20.16 -7.04
CA ALA A 6 2.53 19.84 -5.67
C ALA A 6 1.37 18.84 -5.75
N VAL A 7 1.71 17.55 -5.84
CA VAL A 7 0.75 16.47 -5.62
C VAL A 7 0.24 16.73 -4.22
N VAL A 8 -1.03 17.12 -4.11
CA VAL A 8 -1.71 17.24 -2.83
C VAL A 8 -1.87 15.81 -2.32
N SER A 9 -0.85 15.32 -1.64
CA SER A 9 -0.89 13.99 -1.03
C SER A 9 -2.06 13.95 -0.04
N PRO A 10 -2.93 12.92 -0.12
CA PRO A 10 -3.96 12.73 0.89
C PRO A 10 -3.32 12.69 2.29
N PRO A 11 -4.00 13.16 3.34
CA PRO A 11 -3.53 12.99 4.70
C PRO A 11 -3.22 11.50 4.96
N ILE A 12 -2.14 11.21 5.69
CA ILE A 12 -1.72 9.82 5.97
C ILE A 12 -2.87 8.95 6.49
N PHE A 13 -3.77 9.51 7.30
CA PHE A 13 -4.96 8.82 7.79
C PHE A 13 -5.91 8.36 6.68
N ALA A 14 -6.07 9.13 5.61
CA ALA A 14 -6.88 8.73 4.46
C ALA A 14 -6.23 7.54 3.72
N LEU A 15 -4.90 7.55 3.61
CA LEU A 15 -4.16 6.44 3.01
C LEU A 15 -4.29 5.16 3.84
N LEU A 16 -4.11 5.27 5.15
CA LEU A 16 -4.28 4.16 6.10
C LEU A 16 -5.70 3.60 6.10
N ALA A 17 -6.72 4.48 6.06
CA ALA A 17 -8.11 4.05 6.00
C ALA A 17 -8.42 3.27 4.70
N ARG A 18 -7.85 3.71 3.56
CA ARG A 18 -8.00 2.99 2.29
C ARG A 18 -7.23 1.67 2.29
N TYR A 19 -6.00 1.67 2.80
CA TYR A 19 -5.21 0.45 2.99
C TYR A 19 -5.98 -0.59 3.81
N ARG A 20 -6.54 -0.17 4.96
CA ARG A 20 -7.30 -1.05 5.84
C ARG A 20 -8.50 -1.70 5.14
N ARG A 21 -9.29 -0.91 4.41
CA ARG A 21 -10.43 -1.44 3.64
C ARG A 21 -9.99 -2.39 2.54
N SER A 22 -8.89 -2.08 1.84
CA SER A 22 -8.34 -2.96 0.80
C SER A 22 -7.82 -4.28 1.39
N PHE A 23 -7.15 -4.23 2.54
CA PHE A 23 -6.67 -5.41 3.26
C PHE A 23 -7.83 -6.30 3.71
N GLU A 24 -8.88 -5.71 4.29
CA GLU A 24 -10.06 -6.45 4.72
C GLU A 24 -10.77 -7.13 3.56
N ALA A 25 -10.90 -6.44 2.42
CA ALA A 25 -11.48 -7.00 1.20
C ALA A 25 -10.62 -8.13 0.61
N MET A 26 -9.30 -7.93 0.51
CA MET A 26 -8.36 -8.94 0.02
C MET A 26 -8.38 -10.19 0.89
N ARG A 27 -8.35 -10.02 2.22
CA ARG A 27 -8.40 -11.12 3.17
C ARG A 27 -9.71 -11.91 3.07
N ALA A 28 -10.85 -11.21 3.04
CA ALA A 28 -12.15 -11.86 2.89
C ALA A 28 -12.23 -12.67 1.58
N TRP A 29 -11.76 -12.09 0.48
CA TRP A 29 -11.70 -12.78 -0.81
C TRP A 29 -10.79 -14.02 -0.76
N LEU A 30 -9.60 -13.92 -0.16
CA LEU A 30 -8.71 -15.07 0.00
C LEU A 30 -9.35 -16.15 0.87
N ASP A 31 -10.03 -15.80 1.96
CA ASP A 31 -10.67 -16.76 2.85
C ASP A 31 -11.73 -17.60 2.10
N GLU A 32 -12.47 -16.99 1.18
CA GLU A 32 -13.51 -17.64 0.35
C GLU A 32 -12.97 -18.37 -0.89
N ALA A 33 -11.79 -17.99 -1.39
CA ALA A 33 -11.24 -18.53 -2.64
C ALA A 33 -10.74 -19.97 -2.47
N ASP A 34 -11.16 -20.89 -3.34
CA ASP A 34 -10.63 -22.27 -3.36
C ASP A 34 -9.27 -22.32 -4.07
N LEU A 35 -8.25 -21.81 -3.37
CA LEU A 35 -6.88 -21.70 -3.85
C LEU A 35 -5.92 -22.49 -2.95
N PRO A 36 -4.92 -23.17 -3.52
CA PRO A 36 -3.79 -23.72 -2.79
C PRO A 36 -3.08 -22.67 -1.93
N LEU A 37 -2.41 -23.11 -0.86
CA LEU A 37 -1.76 -22.22 0.11
C LEU A 37 -0.66 -21.35 -0.52
N ASP A 38 0.11 -21.93 -1.44
CA ASP A 38 1.18 -21.24 -2.18
C ASP A 38 0.63 -20.17 -3.13
N GLU A 39 -0.48 -20.43 -3.82
CA GLU A 39 -1.16 -19.42 -4.63
C GLU A 39 -1.71 -18.27 -3.78
N ARG A 40 -2.33 -18.60 -2.64
CA ARG A 40 -2.80 -17.59 -1.66
C ARG A 40 -1.65 -16.69 -1.19
N ALA A 41 -0.50 -17.30 -0.87
CA ALA A 41 0.70 -16.56 -0.45
C ALA A 41 1.20 -15.64 -1.58
N GLY A 42 1.29 -16.15 -2.81
CA GLY A 42 1.72 -15.35 -3.96
C GLY A 42 0.80 -14.15 -4.24
N ILE A 43 -0.52 -14.31 -4.08
CA ILE A 43 -1.47 -13.21 -4.24
C ILE A 43 -1.33 -12.19 -3.11
N ALA A 44 -1.15 -12.63 -1.86
CA ALA A 44 -0.92 -11.74 -0.73
C ALA A 44 0.37 -10.92 -0.91
N ASP A 45 1.44 -11.55 -1.39
CA ASP A 45 2.72 -10.89 -1.69
C ASP A 45 2.58 -9.85 -2.80
N ALA A 46 1.88 -10.21 -3.89
CA ALA A 46 1.61 -9.29 -4.99
C ALA A 46 0.80 -8.07 -4.52
N TRP A 47 -0.29 -8.30 -3.78
CA TRP A 47 -1.08 -7.24 -3.19
C TRP A 47 -0.26 -6.34 -2.26
N GLN A 48 0.63 -6.92 -1.44
CA GLN A 48 1.49 -6.15 -0.55
C GLN A 48 2.47 -5.26 -1.34
N ALA A 49 3.07 -5.80 -2.41
CA ALA A 49 3.95 -5.03 -3.29
C ALA A 49 3.22 -3.86 -3.96
N GLU A 50 1.99 -4.07 -4.41
CA GLU A 50 1.13 -3.00 -4.96
C GLU A 50 0.83 -1.93 -3.90
N MET A 51 0.53 -2.30 -2.66
CA MET A 51 0.31 -1.34 -1.59
C MET A 51 1.56 -0.52 -1.29
N VAL A 52 2.75 -1.13 -1.31
CA VAL A 52 4.02 -0.40 -1.16
C VAL A 52 4.20 0.62 -2.30
N ALA A 53 3.97 0.22 -3.55
CA ALA A 53 4.06 1.11 -4.70
C ALA A 53 3.05 2.26 -4.60
N TRP A 54 1.80 1.95 -4.25
CA TRP A 54 0.73 2.94 -4.09
C TRP A 54 1.03 3.97 -2.99
N PHE A 55 1.56 3.56 -1.83
CA PHE A 55 2.00 4.51 -0.80
C PHE A 55 3.13 5.42 -1.30
N ARG A 56 4.10 4.86 -2.02
CA ARG A 56 5.22 5.63 -2.61
C ARG A 56 4.73 6.65 -3.62
N GLU A 57 3.78 6.30 -4.48
CA GLU A 57 3.14 7.24 -5.43
C GLU A 57 2.41 8.39 -4.72
N ASN A 58 1.92 8.16 -3.49
CA ASN A 58 1.32 9.18 -2.63
C ASN A 58 2.34 9.95 -1.78
N GLY A 59 3.64 9.70 -1.95
CA GLY A 59 4.72 10.44 -1.29
C GLY A 59 5.03 10.00 0.14
N VAL A 60 4.56 8.81 0.55
CA VAL A 60 4.78 8.28 1.90
C VAL A 60 5.31 6.85 1.88
N CYS A 61 6.03 6.46 2.92
CA CYS A 61 6.47 5.07 3.11
C CYS A 61 5.38 4.26 3.81
N LEU A 62 5.02 3.09 3.29
CA LEU A 62 4.07 2.19 3.96
C LEU A 62 4.62 1.66 5.30
N ALA A 63 5.91 1.39 5.41
CA ALA A 63 6.47 0.75 6.61
C ALA A 63 6.54 1.70 7.82
N CYS A 64 6.97 2.94 7.62
CA CYS A 64 7.13 3.91 8.72
C CYS A 64 6.11 5.06 8.69
N HIS A 65 5.25 5.12 7.67
CA HIS A 65 4.24 6.18 7.47
C HIS A 65 4.80 7.61 7.35
N ARG A 66 6.12 7.75 7.16
CA ARG A 66 6.76 9.05 6.98
C ARG A 66 6.74 9.46 5.50
N PRO A 67 6.75 10.77 5.21
CA PRO A 67 7.10 11.29 3.89
C PRO A 67 8.40 10.65 3.37
N LEU A 68 8.47 10.38 2.06
CA LEU A 68 9.61 9.65 1.47
C LEU A 68 10.96 10.36 1.66
N ASP A 69 10.97 11.69 1.72
CA ASP A 69 12.15 12.51 2.02
C ASP A 69 12.66 12.36 3.47
N ARG A 70 11.86 11.76 4.35
CA ARG A 70 12.16 11.49 5.77
C ARG A 70 12.12 10.00 6.13
N CYS A 71 12.02 9.14 5.12
CA CYS A 71 12.01 7.69 5.28
C CYS A 71 13.44 7.17 5.48
N SER A 72 13.61 6.26 6.45
CA SER A 72 14.88 5.57 6.72
C SER A 72 14.71 4.04 6.72
N CYS A 73 13.65 3.53 6.08
CA CYS A 73 13.49 2.10 5.85
C CYS A 73 14.46 1.68 4.74
N GLU A 74 15.36 0.74 5.07
CA GLU A 74 16.25 0.05 4.14
C GLU A 74 15.55 -1.19 3.57
#